data_AF-A0A8S2YM50-F1
#
_entry.id   AF-A0A8S2YM50-F1
#
_cell.length_a   1.000
_cell.length_b   1.000
_cell.length_c   1.000
_cell.angle_alpha   90.00
_cell.angle_beta   90.00
_cell.angle_gamma   90.00
#
_symmetry.space_group_name_H-M   'P 1'
#
loop_
_entity.id
_entity.type
_entity.pdbx_description
1 polymer ?
#
loop_
_entity_poly.entity_id
_entity_poly.type
_entity_poly.pdbx_seq_one_letter_code
_entity_poly.pdbx_strand_id
1 'polypeptide(L)'
;MLSVKEYADQVYCINGTDPSTFLSCMIHLKENESALYVRGDDMIDFPARQVIEELMPIRFLPYLQSVSSEQLRRKFYSHIPDDDLNYLENIN
;
A
#
# COMPACT_ATOMS: atom_id res chain seq x y z
N MET A 1 -0.05 12.45 -3.74
CA MET A 1 1.23 11.96 -4.32
C MET A 1 2.42 12.90 -4.09
N LEU A 2 2.23 14.21 -3.91
CA LEU A 2 3.35 15.17 -3.78
C LEU A 2 4.34 14.84 -2.64
N SER A 3 3.85 14.34 -1.50
CA SER A 3 4.68 14.07 -0.32
C SER A 3 5.52 12.79 -0.41
N VAL A 4 5.21 11.88 -1.36
CA VAL A 4 5.92 10.58 -1.48
C VAL A 4 7.16 10.71 -2.37
N LYS A 5 7.18 11.71 -3.27
CA LYS A 5 8.28 11.99 -4.20
C LYS A 5 9.62 12.28 -3.51
N GLU A 6 9.61 12.73 -2.25
CA GLU A 6 10.83 12.94 -1.47
C GLU A 6 11.59 11.63 -1.22
N TYR A 7 10.87 10.51 -1.11
CA TYR A 7 11.41 9.20 -0.75
C TYR A 7 11.35 8.19 -1.90
N ALA A 8 10.77 8.56 -3.04
CA ALA A 8 10.60 7.68 -4.19
C ALA A 8 10.82 8.46 -5.51
N ASP A 9 11.75 7.99 -6.34
CA ASP A 9 12.03 8.58 -7.65
C ASP A 9 10.79 8.54 -8.57
N GLN A 10 10.08 7.40 -8.53
CA GLN A 10 8.92 7.12 -9.35
C GLN A 10 7.78 6.55 -8.51
N VAL A 11 6.55 6.95 -8.85
CA VAL A 11 5.33 6.52 -8.17
C VAL A 11 4.30 6.16 -9.24
N TYR A 12 3.73 4.97 -9.13
CA TYR A 12 2.72 4.45 -10.04
C TYR A 12 1.40 4.25 -9.29
N CYS A 13 0.28 4.62 -9.93
CA CYS A 13 -1.05 4.32 -9.42
C CYS A 13 -1.56 3.06 -10.13
N ILE A 14 -1.79 1.99 -9.37
CA ILE A 14 -2.39 0.76 -9.89
C ILE A 14 -3.86 0.78 -9.51
N ASN A 15 -4.75 0.75 -10.51
CA ASN A 15 -6.18 0.66 -10.30
C ASN A 15 -6.58 -0.82 -10.27
N GLY A 16 -7.01 -1.32 -9.10
CA GLY A 16 -7.43 -2.70 -8.89
C GLY A 16 -6.74 -3.35 -7.69
N THR A 17 -7.26 -4.52 -7.31
CA THR A 17 -6.73 -5.30 -6.18
C THR A 17 -5.61 -6.25 -6.58
N ASP A 18 -5.50 -6.59 -7.87
CA ASP A 18 -4.45 -7.45 -8.42
C ASP A 18 -3.49 -6.66 -9.31
N PRO A 19 -2.24 -6.39 -8.86
CA PRO A 19 -1.25 -5.65 -9.64
C PRO A 19 -0.42 -6.54 -10.58
N SER A 20 -0.72 -7.85 -10.71
CA SER A 20 0.14 -8.83 -11.41
C SER A 20 0.55 -8.41 -12.82
N THR A 21 -0.42 -8.04 -13.66
CA THR A 21 -0.15 -7.63 -15.05
C THR A 21 0.69 -6.37 -15.14
N PHE A 22 0.49 -5.42 -14.22
CA PHE A 22 1.25 -4.18 -14.22
C PHE A 22 2.71 -4.44 -13.85
N LEU A 23 2.93 -5.25 -12.82
CA LEU A 23 4.27 -5.61 -12.34
C LEU A 23 5.06 -6.40 -13.39
N SER A 24 4.43 -7.36 -14.07
CA SER A 24 5.10 -8.15 -15.11
C SER A 24 5.56 -7.33 -16.31
N CYS A 25 4.86 -6.23 -16.65
CA CYS A 25 5.25 -5.33 -17.72
C CYS A 25 6.27 -4.26 -17.28
N MET A 26 6.18 -3.79 -16.04
CA MET A 26 7.00 -2.68 -15.54
C MET A 26 8.44 -3.12 -15.20
N ILE A 27 8.60 -4.36 -14.72
CA ILE A 27 9.88 -4.86 -14.21
C ILE A 27 10.65 -5.51 -15.35
N HIS A 28 11.79 -4.92 -15.72
CA HIS A 28 12.72 -5.49 -16.66
C HIS A 28 14.14 -5.31 -16.14
N LEU A 29 14.71 -6.37 -15.57
CA LEU A 29 16.08 -6.39 -15.05
C LEU A 29 17.04 -6.83 -16.16
N LYS A 30 18.08 -6.04 -16.39
CA LYS A 30 19.20 -6.42 -17.28
C LYS A 30 20.17 -7.35 -16.55
N GLU A 31 21.09 -7.93 -17.32
CA GLU A 31 22.17 -8.75 -16.76
C GLU A 31 22.98 -7.95 -15.72
N ASN A 32 23.13 -8.52 -14.52
CA ASN A 32 23.75 -7.93 -13.34
C ASN A 32 22.96 -6.81 -12.62
N GLU A 33 21.70 -6.55 -12.99
CA GLU A 33 20.81 -5.70 -12.19
C GLU A 33 20.15 -6.54 -11.07
N SER A 34 19.91 -5.90 -9.93
CA SER A 34 19.20 -6.53 -8.81
C SER A 34 18.08 -5.61 -8.32
N ALA A 35 17.00 -6.23 -7.85
CA ALA A 35 15.86 -5.54 -7.27
C ALA A 35 15.34 -6.31 -6.05
N LEU A 36 14.58 -5.60 -5.23
CA LEU A 36 13.93 -6.14 -4.04
C LEU A 36 12.52 -5.57 -3.96
N TYR A 37 11.53 -6.45 -3.83
CA TYR A 37 10.17 -6.03 -3.55
C TYR A 37 9.94 -5.95 -2.03
N VAL A 38 9.53 -4.78 -1.55
CA VAL A 38 9.32 -4.54 -0.11
C VAL A 38 7.85 -4.24 0.15
N ARG A 39 7.27 -4.92 1.13
CA ARG A 39 5.85 -4.82 1.49
C ARG A 39 5.63 -5.11 2.98
N GLY A 40 4.53 -4.63 3.57
CA GLY A 40 4.09 -5.06 4.90
C GLY A 40 3.72 -6.55 4.96
N ASP A 41 3.88 -7.17 6.12
CA ASP A 41 3.48 -8.55 6.39
C ASP A 41 1.97 -8.73 6.66
N ASP A 42 1.17 -7.67 6.46
CA ASP A 42 -0.28 -7.62 6.70
C ASP A 42 -1.07 -8.58 5.79
N MET A 43 -0.55 -8.90 4.61
CA MET A 43 -1.13 -9.86 3.68
C MET A 43 -0.01 -10.63 2.98
N ILE A 44 0.32 -11.79 3.53
CA ILE A 44 1.37 -12.68 3.02
C ILE A 44 0.97 -13.29 1.67
N ASP A 45 -0.31 -13.64 1.47
CA ASP A 45 -0.81 -14.31 0.26
C ASP A 45 -1.51 -13.33 -0.70
N PHE A 46 -0.80 -12.26 -1.05
CA PHE A 46 -1.34 -11.23 -1.94
C PHE A 46 -1.37 -11.67 -3.41
N PRO A 47 -2.30 -11.16 -4.24
CA PRO A 47 -2.56 -11.68 -5.59
C PRO A 47 -1.32 -11.80 -6.50
N ALA A 48 -0.43 -10.80 -6.47
CA ALA A 48 0.75 -10.76 -7.34
C ALA A 48 1.99 -11.47 -6.78
N ARG A 49 1.88 -12.19 -5.67
CA ARG A 49 3.05 -12.74 -4.97
C ARG A 49 3.90 -13.64 -5.87
N GLN A 50 3.26 -14.61 -6.52
CA GLN A 50 3.96 -15.58 -7.37
C GLN A 50 4.73 -14.86 -8.50
N VAL A 51 4.09 -13.90 -9.17
CA VAL A 51 4.72 -13.11 -10.25
C VAL A 51 5.95 -12.35 -9.74
N ILE A 52 5.88 -11.80 -8.53
CA ILE A 52 7.01 -11.07 -7.96
C ILE A 52 8.14 -12.02 -7.57
N GLU A 53 7.84 -13.15 -6.93
CA GLU A 53 8.86 -14.14 -6.53
C GLU A 53 9.63 -14.71 -7.73
N GLU A 54 9.00 -14.78 -8.91
CA GLU A 54 9.66 -15.15 -10.17
C GLU A 54 10.59 -14.06 -10.71
N LEU A 55 10.34 -12.78 -10.39
CA LEU A 55 11.10 -11.63 -10.89
C LEU A 55 12.21 -11.16 -9.93
N MET A 56 11.96 -11.21 -8.61
CA MET A 56 12.86 -10.69 -7.57
C MET A 56 12.51 -11.22 -6.18
N PRO A 57 13.44 -11.20 -5.21
CA PRO A 57 13.13 -11.53 -3.82
C PRO A 57 12.10 -10.57 -3.20
N ILE A 58 11.30 -11.10 -2.28
CA ILE A 58 10.36 -10.33 -1.45
C ILE A 58 10.92 -10.19 -0.04
N ARG A 59 10.86 -8.97 0.51
CA ARG A 59 11.10 -8.69 1.92
C ARG A 59 9.83 -8.15 2.58
N PHE A 60 9.34 -8.90 3.54
CA PHE A 60 8.24 -8.47 4.40
C PHE A 60 8.76 -7.61 5.55
N LEU A 61 8.11 -6.47 5.77
CA LEU A 61 8.35 -5.60 6.91
C LEU A 61 7.34 -5.92 8.01
N PRO A 62 7.80 -6.11 9.26
CA PRO A 62 6.90 -6.43 10.35
C PRO A 62 5.94 -5.29 10.63
N TYR A 63 4.68 -5.62 10.84
CA TYR A 63 3.67 -4.64 11.23
C TYR A 63 4.04 -3.96 12.56
N LEU A 64 4.14 -2.64 12.52
CA LEU A 64 4.33 -1.83 13.72
C LEU A 64 2.97 -1.42 14.27
N GLN A 65 2.55 -2.07 15.37
CA GLN A 65 1.29 -1.77 16.05
C GLN A 65 1.14 -0.31 16.53
N SER A 66 2.19 0.51 16.50
CA SER A 66 2.12 1.93 16.87
C SER A 66 1.88 2.87 15.69
N VAL A 67 1.93 2.38 14.44
CA VAL A 67 1.89 3.21 13.24
C VAL A 67 1.03 2.55 12.15
N SER A 68 -0.29 2.78 12.21
CA SER A 68 -1.20 2.45 11.11
C SER A 68 -2.13 3.60 10.77
N SER A 69 -2.57 3.65 9.50
CA SER A 69 -3.50 4.68 9.03
C SER A 69 -4.81 4.66 9.80
N GLU A 70 -5.30 3.49 10.21
CA GLU A 70 -6.50 3.37 11.03
C GLU A 70 -6.29 3.98 12.42
N GLN A 71 -5.18 3.66 13.07
CA GLN A 71 -4.87 4.22 14.40
C GLN A 71 -4.66 5.73 14.36
N LEU A 72 -3.97 6.24 13.35
CA LEU A 72 -3.81 7.68 13.14
C LEU A 72 -5.16 8.34 12.92
N ARG A 73 -6.04 7.74 12.10
CA ARG A 73 -7.39 8.27 11.90
C ARG A 73 -8.19 8.32 13.20
N ARG A 74 -8.22 7.23 13.98
CA ARG A 74 -8.88 7.23 15.29
C ARG A 74 -8.26 8.24 16.25
N LYS A 75 -6.93 8.38 16.26
CA LYS A 75 -6.25 9.30 17.19
C LYS A 75 -6.55 10.76 16.88
N PHE A 76 -6.55 11.14 15.61
CA PHE A 76 -6.67 12.54 15.19
C PHE A 76 -8.09 12.95 14.81
N TYR A 77 -8.95 12.02 14.41
CA TYR A 77 -10.27 12.33 13.84
C TYR A 77 -11.43 11.62 14.54
N SER A 78 -11.23 10.91 15.67
CA SER A 78 -12.34 10.28 16.41
C SER A 78 -13.37 11.26 16.98
N HIS A 79 -13.02 12.54 17.07
CA HIS A 79 -13.94 13.60 17.47
C HIS A 79 -14.81 14.11 16.31
N ILE A 80 -14.47 13.73 15.08
CA ILE A 80 -15.31 14.02 13.91
C ILE A 80 -16.39 12.94 13.92
N PRO A 81 -17.67 13.30 14.12
CA PRO A 81 -18.76 12.34 14.04
C PRO A 81 -18.80 11.72 12.63
N ASP A 82 -19.17 10.45 12.56
CA ASP A 82 -19.39 9.80 11.28
C ASP A 82 -20.49 10.56 10.52
N ASP A 83 -20.31 10.79 9.22
CA ASP A 83 -21.36 11.30 8.31
C ASP A 83 -22.39 10.19 8.07
N ASP A 84 -23.04 9.73 9.14
CA ASP A 84 -24.09 8.75 9.11
C ASP A 84 -25.48 9.42 9.12
N LEU A 85 -26.51 8.63 8.84
CA LEU A 85 -27.89 9.14 8.77
C LEU A 85 -28.33 9.78 10.10
N ASN A 86 -27.87 9.27 11.24
CA ASN A 86 -28.20 9.83 12.56
C ASN A 86 -27.57 11.21 12.76
N TYR A 87 -26.33 11.42 12.31
CA TYR A 87 -25.67 12.72 12.39
C TYR A 87 -26.38 13.75 11.51
N LEU A 88 -26.75 13.38 10.28
CA LEU A 88 -27.50 14.24 9.35
C LEU A 88 -28.90 14.62 9.87
N GLU A 89 -29.56 13.73 10.61
CA GLU A 89 -30.84 14.01 11.25
C GLU A 89 -30.74 14.98 12.43
N ASN A 90 -29.58 15.08 13.11
CA ASN A 90 -29.38 15.94 14.27
C ASN A 90 -28.94 17.38 13.95
N ILE A 91 -28.65 17.69 12.68
CA ILE A 91 -28.23 19.02 12.20
C ILE A 91 -29.27 19.69 11.27
N ASN A 92 -30.41 19.03 11.03
CA ASN A 92 -31.61 19.63 10.41
C ASN A 92 -32.65 20.01 11.46
#